data_AF-A0AAN4YYY1-F1
#
_entry.id   AF-A0AAN4YYY1-F1
#
_cell.length_a   1.000
_cell.length_b   1.000
_cell.length_c   1.000
_cell.angle_alpha   90.00
_cell.angle_beta   90.00
_cell.angle_gamma   90.00
#
_symmetry.space_group_name_H-M   'P 1'
#
loop_
_entity.id
_entity.type
_entity.pdbx_description
1 polymer ?
#
loop_
_entity_poly.entity_id
_entity_poly.type
_entity_poly.pdbx_seq_one_letter_code
_entity_poly.pdbx_strand_id
1 'polypeptide(L)'
;MEKMQSAPVVFIQYLAAMAVLLNTPYYTDWTDALDPENADKKRYTKICGILVNSHYSAGEYTSVVGVGVNATNASPTTSLNALAAHFLGNKTAPITLEKLLARILTTFEELHTRFLRTGFDKTFEDMYYSDWLHMHQVVTLEEEGGAKARIKGITRDYGLLLAEELGWDDRPTGRIWQLQSDSNSFDFLRGLVRRKV
;
A
#
# COMPACT_ATOMS: atom_id res chain seq x y z
N MET A 1 -24.45 8.07 9.80
CA MET A 1 -24.64 7.33 8.53
C MET A 1 -24.10 8.08 7.31
N GLU A 2 -24.32 9.39 7.16
CA GLU A 2 -23.86 10.17 5.99
C GLU A 2 -22.33 10.14 5.76
N LYS A 3 -21.52 10.29 6.82
CA LYS A 3 -20.05 10.18 6.72
C LYS A 3 -19.54 8.77 6.38
N MET A 4 -20.35 7.73 6.62
CA MET A 4 -19.98 6.34 6.33
C MET A 4 -20.04 6.04 4.83
N GLN A 5 -20.81 6.82 4.05
CA GLN A 5 -20.82 6.73 2.59
C GLN A 5 -19.65 7.49 1.95
N SER A 6 -19.10 8.52 2.62
CA SER A 6 -17.97 9.29 2.09
C SER A 6 -16.60 8.80 2.57
N ALA A 7 -16.50 8.16 3.73
CA ALA A 7 -15.24 7.72 4.34
C ALA A 7 -15.26 6.22 4.74
N PRO A 8 -15.16 5.29 3.77
CA PRO A 8 -15.19 3.85 4.00
C PRO A 8 -13.99 3.34 4.83
N VAL A 9 -14.25 2.41 5.75
CA VAL A 9 -13.25 1.86 6.69
C VAL A 9 -12.06 1.18 5.99
N VAL A 10 -12.24 0.67 4.77
CA VAL A 10 -11.20 0.00 3.97
C VAL A 10 -9.98 0.89 3.75
N PHE A 11 -10.18 2.21 3.63
CA PHE A 11 -9.10 3.16 3.38
C PHE A 11 -8.21 3.41 4.60
N ILE A 12 -8.60 2.99 5.81
CA ILE A 12 -7.74 3.14 7.00
C ILE A 12 -6.37 2.49 6.79
N GLN A 13 -6.33 1.32 6.12
CA GLN A 13 -5.07 0.66 5.77
C GLN A 13 -4.23 1.50 4.80
N TYR A 14 -4.87 2.21 3.88
CA TYR A 14 -4.24 3.04 2.85
C TYR A 14 -3.65 4.30 3.49
N LEU A 15 -4.39 4.91 4.41
CA LEU A 15 -3.91 6.05 5.21
C LEU A 15 -2.70 5.66 6.07
N ALA A 16 -2.73 4.47 6.69
CA ALA A 16 -1.61 3.95 7.47
C ALA A 16 -0.37 3.73 6.58
N ALA A 17 -0.55 3.19 5.37
CA ALA A 17 0.53 3.03 4.40
C ALA A 17 1.14 4.37 4.00
N MET A 18 0.32 5.34 3.59
CA MET A 18 0.78 6.68 3.24
C MET A 18 1.50 7.37 4.40
N ALA A 19 1.00 7.24 5.63
CA ALA A 19 1.64 7.82 6.81
C ALA A 19 3.05 7.26 7.07
N VAL A 20 3.26 5.97 6.83
CA VAL A 20 4.59 5.35 6.89
C VAL A 20 5.48 5.92 5.79
N LEU A 21 5.04 5.86 4.53
CA LEU A 21 5.82 6.28 3.36
C LEU A 21 6.28 7.74 3.43
N LEU A 22 5.36 8.66 3.74
CA LEU A 22 5.65 10.10 3.83
C LEU A 22 6.73 10.43 4.87
N ASN A 23 6.94 9.55 5.85
CA ASN A 23 7.94 9.72 6.89
C ASN A 23 9.21 8.88 6.70
N THR A 24 9.29 8.15 5.59
CA THR A 24 10.37 7.23 5.28
C THR A 24 10.73 7.31 3.79
N PRO A 25 11.56 8.27 3.37
CA PRO A 25 11.80 8.58 1.95
C PRO A 25 12.57 7.50 1.16
N TYR A 26 12.87 6.36 1.78
CA TYR A 26 13.59 5.25 1.18
C TYR A 26 12.68 4.16 0.61
N TYR A 27 11.37 4.28 0.85
CA TYR A 27 10.42 3.36 0.26
C TYR A 27 10.25 3.68 -1.21
N THR A 28 10.00 2.62 -1.96
CA THR A 28 9.64 2.69 -3.37
C THR A 28 8.21 2.24 -3.59
N ASP A 29 7.62 1.51 -2.64
CA ASP A 29 6.21 1.08 -2.57
C ASP A 29 5.74 0.98 -1.11
N TRP A 30 4.44 0.84 -0.85
CA TRP A 30 3.84 0.92 0.51
C TRP A 30 4.52 0.11 1.59
N THR A 31 5.02 -1.08 1.25
CA THR A 31 5.68 -1.98 2.21
C THR A 31 7.12 -2.30 1.86
N ASP A 32 7.58 -1.88 0.68
CA ASP A 32 8.79 -2.38 0.07
C ASP A 32 9.74 -1.25 -0.31
N ALA A 33 11.02 -1.46 -0.01
CA ALA A 33 12.10 -0.56 -0.39
C ALA A 33 13.00 -1.23 -1.41
N LEU A 34 13.69 -0.42 -2.22
CA LEU A 34 14.72 -0.91 -3.12
C LEU A 34 15.81 -1.63 -2.32
N ASP A 35 16.09 -2.87 -2.69
CA ASP A 35 17.13 -3.69 -2.07
C ASP A 35 18.51 -3.08 -2.36
N PRO A 36 19.25 -2.58 -1.34
CA PRO A 36 20.56 -1.96 -1.54
C PRO A 36 21.57 -2.88 -2.23
N GLU A 37 21.48 -4.20 -2.01
CA GLU A 37 22.42 -5.16 -2.59
C GLU A 37 22.09 -5.48 -4.06
N ASN A 38 20.88 -5.15 -4.52
CA ASN A 38 20.38 -5.51 -5.85
C ASN A 38 19.63 -4.34 -6.51
N ALA A 39 20.01 -3.10 -6.20
CA ALA A 39 19.34 -1.89 -6.68
C ALA A 39 19.29 -1.82 -8.22
N ASP A 40 20.37 -2.23 -8.89
CA ASP A 40 20.48 -2.26 -10.36
C ASP A 40 19.47 -3.20 -11.02
N LYS A 41 19.04 -4.24 -10.29
CA LYS A 41 18.04 -5.22 -10.74
C LYS A 41 16.62 -4.82 -10.38
N LYS A 42 16.41 -3.63 -9.79
CA LYS A 42 15.11 -3.16 -9.25
C LYS A 42 14.44 -4.21 -8.37
N ARG A 43 15.23 -4.87 -7.52
CA ARG A 43 14.70 -5.83 -6.56
C ARG A 43 14.18 -5.07 -5.34
N TYR A 44 13.04 -5.50 -4.83
CA TYR A 44 12.40 -4.89 -3.67
C TYR A 44 12.43 -5.85 -2.48
N THR A 45 12.60 -5.29 -1.28
CA THR A 45 12.58 -6.01 -0.01
C THR A 45 11.53 -5.42 0.90
N LYS A 46 10.81 -6.29 1.60
CA LYS A 46 9.78 -5.90 2.56
C LYS A 46 10.38 -5.29 3.82
N ILE A 47 9.99 -4.05 4.12
CA ILE A 47 10.43 -3.28 5.30
C ILE A 47 9.26 -3.00 6.25
N CYS A 48 8.02 -2.98 5.75
CA CYS A 48 6.83 -2.71 6.54
C CYS A 48 5.76 -3.79 6.35
N GLY A 49 4.93 -4.00 7.37
CA GLY A 49 3.71 -4.78 7.29
C GLY A 49 2.58 -4.03 7.99
N ILE A 50 1.44 -3.92 7.33
CA ILE A 50 0.24 -3.25 7.86
C ILE A 50 -0.89 -4.27 7.90
N LEU A 51 -1.55 -4.34 9.05
CA LEU A 51 -2.73 -5.16 9.27
C LEU A 51 -3.81 -4.28 9.91
N VAL A 52 -4.99 -4.25 9.32
CA VAL A 52 -6.16 -3.59 9.91
C VAL A 52 -7.23 -4.63 10.17
N ASN A 53 -7.70 -4.70 11.41
CA ASN A 53 -8.86 -5.49 11.77
C ASN A 53 -9.99 -4.54 12.17
N SER A 54 -11.13 -4.65 11.51
CA SER A 54 -12.28 -3.79 11.77
C SER A 54 -13.47 -4.62 12.23
N HIS A 55 -14.14 -4.17 13.29
CA HIS A 55 -15.35 -4.75 13.83
C HIS A 55 -16.47 -3.72 13.79
N TYR A 56 -17.64 -4.11 13.31
CA TYR A 56 -18.84 -3.26 13.32
C TYR A 56 -19.79 -3.71 14.42
N SER A 57 -20.13 -2.80 15.32
CA SER A 57 -21.11 -3.04 16.38
C SER A 57 -21.88 -1.77 16.69
N ALA A 58 -23.19 -1.90 16.88
CA ALA A 58 -24.08 -0.83 17.33
C ALA A 58 -24.00 0.50 16.54
N GLY A 59 -23.73 0.45 15.22
CA GLY A 59 -23.63 1.65 14.40
C GLY A 59 -22.22 2.26 14.29
N GLU A 60 -21.24 1.63 14.94
CA GLU A 60 -19.86 2.10 14.99
C GLU A 60 -18.89 1.06 14.43
N TYR A 61 -17.85 1.54 13.75
CA TYR A 61 -16.70 0.73 13.36
C TYR A 61 -15.55 0.96 14.33
N THR A 62 -15.08 -0.11 14.96
CA THR A 62 -13.83 -0.11 15.72
C THR A 62 -12.77 -0.77 14.86
N SER A 63 -11.68 -0.03 14.57
CA SER A 63 -10.56 -0.56 13.79
C SER A 63 -9.29 -0.60 14.63
N VAL A 64 -8.64 -1.77 14.65
CA VAL A 64 -7.33 -1.98 15.24
C VAL A 64 -6.31 -2.00 14.11
N VAL A 65 -5.42 -1.00 14.09
CA VAL A 65 -4.38 -0.83 13.08
C VAL A 65 -3.04 -1.26 13.66
N GLY A 66 -2.47 -2.34 13.13
CA GLY A 66 -1.13 -2.80 13.42
C GLY A 66 -0.17 -2.41 12.29
N VAL A 67 0.90 -1.69 12.63
CA VAL A 67 1.98 -1.32 11.71
C VAL A 67 3.30 -1.83 12.28
N GLY A 68 3.94 -2.75 11.57
CA GLY A 68 5.28 -3.25 11.88
C GLY A 68 6.30 -2.71 10.89
N VAL A 69 7.39 -2.12 11.38
CA VAL A 69 8.45 -1.54 10.53
C VAL A 69 9.81 -2.07 10.98
N ASN A 70 10.59 -2.58 10.04
CA ASN A 70 12.01 -2.90 10.23
C ASN A 70 12.81 -1.59 10.31
N ALA A 71 12.87 -0.97 11.49
CA ALA A 71 13.46 0.35 11.66
C ALA A 71 14.97 0.31 11.94
N THR A 72 15.38 -0.39 12.99
CA THR A 72 16.74 -0.32 13.55
C THR A 72 17.43 -1.67 13.66
N ASN A 73 16.77 -2.76 13.28
CA ASN A 73 17.34 -4.10 13.33
C ASN A 73 18.55 -4.23 12.37
N ALA A 74 19.55 -5.00 12.79
CA ALA A 74 20.73 -5.28 11.97
C ALA A 74 20.55 -6.52 11.05
N SER A 75 19.71 -7.47 11.47
CA SER A 75 19.47 -8.77 10.83
C SER A 75 18.11 -9.31 11.33
N PRO A 76 17.41 -10.23 10.63
CA PRO A 76 17.76 -10.85 9.34
C PRO A 76 17.27 -10.08 8.11
N THR A 77 16.51 -8.99 8.29
CA THR A 77 15.93 -8.21 7.20
C THR A 77 16.53 -6.82 7.10
N THR A 78 16.46 -6.23 5.91
CA THR A 78 16.83 -4.83 5.68
C THR A 78 16.00 -3.89 6.55
N SER A 79 16.65 -2.89 7.14
CA SER A 79 16.03 -1.90 8.02
C SER A 79 16.14 -0.49 7.47
N LEU A 80 15.34 0.44 7.99
CA LEU A 80 15.43 1.86 7.63
C LEU A 80 16.80 2.46 7.91
N ASN A 81 17.47 2.04 8.99
CA ASN A 81 18.85 2.45 9.27
C ASN A 81 19.81 1.95 8.19
N ALA A 82 19.67 0.70 7.74
CA ALA A 82 20.50 0.17 6.66
C ALA A 82 20.29 0.93 5.35
N LEU A 83 19.03 1.25 5.02
CA LEU A 83 18.66 2.06 3.85
C LEU A 83 19.25 3.47 3.95
N ALA A 84 19.09 4.13 5.10
CA ALA A 84 19.63 5.47 5.33
C ALA A 84 21.15 5.51 5.18
N ALA A 85 21.86 4.54 5.78
CA ALA A 85 23.31 4.42 5.67
C ALA A 85 23.77 4.23 4.22
N HIS A 86 23.01 3.46 3.42
CA HIS A 86 23.32 3.22 2.01
C HIS A 86 23.05 4.46 1.13
N PHE A 87 21.86 5.06 1.22
CA PHE A 87 21.44 6.12 0.30
C PHE A 87 21.92 7.52 0.70
N LEU A 88 22.07 7.80 2.00
CA LEU A 88 22.48 9.12 2.51
C LEU A 88 23.90 9.13 3.08
N GLY A 89 24.52 7.96 3.21
CA GLY A 89 25.83 7.80 3.83
C GLY A 89 25.81 7.94 5.35
N ASN A 90 26.96 7.69 5.98
CA ASN A 90 27.10 7.63 7.45
C ASN A 90 27.06 9.00 8.16
N LYS A 91 26.64 10.08 7.47
CA LYS A 91 26.58 11.43 8.05
C LYS A 91 25.20 11.78 8.60
N THR A 92 24.18 10.95 8.35
CA THR A 92 22.83 11.17 8.87
C THR A 92 22.70 10.65 10.29
N ALA A 93 22.01 11.41 11.13
CA ALA A 93 21.64 10.94 12.46
C ALA A 93 20.83 9.63 12.34
N PRO A 94 21.12 8.62 13.19
CA PRO A 94 20.34 7.39 13.20
C PRO A 94 18.86 7.66 13.44
N ILE A 95 18.01 6.83 12.84
CA ILE A 95 16.57 6.89 13.11
C ILE A 95 16.34 6.45 14.55
N THR A 96 15.61 7.25 15.32
CA THR A 96 15.12 6.87 16.64
C THR A 96 13.66 6.45 16.55
N LEU A 97 13.28 5.43 17.33
CA LEU A 97 11.93 4.88 17.28
C LEU A 97 10.90 5.91 17.74
N GLU A 98 11.24 6.76 18.69
CA GLU A 98 10.37 7.81 19.23
C GLU A 98 10.03 8.85 18.17
N LYS A 99 11.04 9.31 17.40
CA LYS A 99 10.82 10.28 16.32
C LYS A 99 10.05 9.65 15.18
N LEU A 100 10.38 8.41 14.82
CA LEU A 100 9.67 7.69 13.76
C LEU A 100 8.20 7.49 14.13
N LEU A 101 7.92 7.00 15.34
CA LEU A 101 6.57 6.79 15.84
C LEU A 101 5.78 8.10 15.89
N ALA A 102 6.35 9.15 16.48
CA ALA A 102 5.69 10.46 16.58
C ALA A 102 5.32 10.99 15.18
N ARG A 103 6.24 10.92 14.23
CA ARG A 103 6.00 11.36 12.85
C ARG A 103 4.90 10.56 12.16
N ILE A 104 4.95 9.22 12.24
CA ILE A 104 3.93 8.35 11.61
C ILE A 104 2.55 8.63 12.22
N LEU A 105 2.44 8.72 13.55
CA LEU A 105 1.16 8.96 14.22
C LEU A 105 0.58 10.34 13.88
N THR A 106 1.41 11.39 13.91
CA THR A 106 0.95 12.74 13.54
C THR A 106 0.48 12.79 12.09
N THR A 107 1.25 12.23 11.15
CA THR A 107 0.82 12.19 9.74
C THR A 107 -0.43 11.34 9.56
N PHE A 108 -0.55 10.20 10.24
CA PHE A 108 -1.75 9.38 10.17
C PHE A 108 -2.99 10.12 10.69
N GLU A 109 -2.87 10.85 11.81
CA GLU A 109 -3.96 11.66 12.37
C GLU A 109 -4.38 12.78 11.40
N GLU A 110 -3.43 13.46 10.76
CA GLU A 110 -3.69 14.49 9.75
C GLU A 110 -4.43 13.92 8.53
N LEU A 111 -3.94 12.81 7.99
CA LEU A 111 -4.57 12.11 6.86
C LEU A 111 -5.97 11.61 7.24
N HIS A 112 -6.13 11.01 8.42
CA HIS A 112 -7.42 10.51 8.90
C HIS A 112 -8.42 11.65 9.11
N THR A 113 -7.99 12.75 9.72
CA THR A 113 -8.83 13.95 9.92
C THR A 113 -9.30 14.53 8.58
N ARG A 114 -8.42 14.59 7.58
CA ARG A 114 -8.78 15.00 6.22
C ARG A 114 -9.76 14.01 5.58
N PHE A 115 -9.48 12.72 5.68
CA PHE A 115 -10.33 11.65 5.13
C PHE A 115 -11.76 11.69 5.67
N LEU A 116 -11.94 11.93 6.97
CA LEU A 116 -13.27 12.10 7.57
C LEU A 116 -14.05 13.34 7.08
N ARG A 117 -13.38 14.26 6.38
CA ARG A 117 -13.99 15.46 5.78
C ARG A 117 -14.27 15.28 4.28
N THR A 118 -13.30 14.75 3.54
CA THR A 118 -13.34 14.74 2.07
C THR A 118 -13.57 13.36 1.47
N GLY A 119 -13.49 12.28 2.26
CA GLY A 119 -13.37 10.93 1.75
C GLY A 119 -12.05 10.70 1.03
N PHE A 120 -11.95 9.60 0.27
CA PHE A 120 -10.81 9.29 -0.60
C PHE A 120 -10.93 10.05 -1.93
N ASP A 121 -10.76 11.37 -1.86
CA ASP A 121 -10.88 12.26 -3.01
C ASP A 121 -9.69 12.15 -3.99
N LYS A 122 -9.70 12.98 -5.05
CA LYS A 122 -8.64 12.98 -6.07
C LYS A 122 -7.26 13.26 -5.49
N THR A 123 -7.16 14.12 -4.48
CA THR A 123 -5.88 14.39 -3.81
C THR A 123 -5.35 13.14 -3.10
N PHE A 124 -6.19 12.38 -2.38
CA PHE A 124 -5.73 11.12 -1.78
C PHE A 124 -5.33 10.10 -2.85
N GLU A 125 -6.10 10.01 -3.93
CA GLU A 125 -5.76 9.12 -5.04
C GLU A 125 -4.39 9.47 -5.65
N ASP A 126 -4.10 10.75 -5.87
CA ASP A 126 -2.82 11.20 -6.41
C ASP A 126 -1.66 10.95 -5.44
N MET A 127 -1.85 11.24 -4.15
CA MET A 127 -0.88 10.93 -3.08
C MET A 127 -0.61 9.43 -2.94
N TYR A 128 -1.61 8.61 -3.24
CA TYR A 128 -1.50 7.18 -3.11
C TYR A 128 -0.84 6.56 -4.35
N TYR A 129 -1.10 7.10 -5.54
CA TYR A 129 -0.47 6.65 -6.78
C TYR A 129 0.95 7.18 -6.98
N SER A 130 1.38 8.25 -6.28
CA SER A 130 2.77 8.71 -6.35
C SER A 130 3.79 7.65 -5.95
N ASP A 131 3.38 6.75 -5.05
CA ASP A 131 4.23 5.72 -4.47
C ASP A 131 3.75 4.30 -4.83
N TRP A 132 2.72 4.14 -5.67
CA TRP A 132 2.20 2.84 -6.11
C TRP A 132 3.07 2.27 -7.25
N LEU A 133 3.72 1.11 -7.06
CA LEU A 133 4.57 0.52 -8.13
C LEU A 133 3.84 -0.35 -9.15
N HIS A 134 2.66 -0.89 -8.84
CA HIS A 134 1.99 -1.88 -9.69
C HIS A 134 1.12 -1.27 -10.80
N MET A 135 1.19 0.05 -11.04
CA MET A 135 0.38 0.69 -12.07
C MET A 135 0.78 0.16 -13.46
N HIS A 136 -0.21 -0.15 -14.29
CA HIS A 136 -0.03 -0.73 -15.63
C HIS A 136 0.63 -2.11 -15.68
N GLN A 137 0.87 -2.72 -14.53
CA GLN A 137 1.37 -4.08 -14.48
C GLN A 137 0.34 -5.04 -15.09
N VAL A 138 0.81 -5.97 -15.93
CA VAL A 138 0.00 -7.07 -16.43
C VAL A 138 0.03 -8.20 -15.41
N VAL A 139 -1.15 -8.60 -14.96
CA VAL A 139 -1.35 -9.67 -13.99
C VAL A 139 -2.25 -10.75 -14.56
N THR A 140 -2.16 -11.96 -13.99
CA THR A 140 -3.10 -13.04 -14.26
C THR A 140 -4.10 -13.13 -13.11
N LEU A 141 -5.39 -13.09 -13.45
CA LEU A 141 -6.51 -13.22 -12.51
C LEU A 141 -6.91 -14.70 -12.45
N GLU A 142 -6.39 -15.45 -11.48
CA GLU A 142 -6.58 -16.90 -11.44
C GLU A 142 -8.05 -17.30 -11.24
N GLU A 143 -8.79 -16.55 -10.41
CA GLU A 143 -10.21 -16.81 -10.15
C GLU A 143 -11.11 -16.47 -11.35
N GLU A 144 -10.66 -15.61 -12.25
CA GLU A 144 -11.39 -15.18 -13.43
C GLU A 144 -10.97 -16.00 -14.67
N GLY A 145 -10.79 -17.31 -14.48
CA GLY A 145 -10.40 -18.23 -15.53
C GLY A 145 -8.99 -18.01 -16.09
N GLY A 146 -8.10 -17.39 -15.31
CA GLY A 146 -6.75 -17.05 -15.76
C GLY A 146 -6.70 -15.86 -16.72
N ALA A 147 -7.71 -14.98 -16.69
CA ALA A 147 -7.73 -13.77 -17.51
C ALA A 147 -6.48 -12.92 -17.27
N LYS A 148 -5.84 -12.46 -18.36
CA LYS A 148 -4.82 -11.42 -18.26
C LYS A 148 -5.49 -10.08 -18.09
N ALA A 149 -4.99 -9.26 -17.18
CA ALA A 149 -5.50 -7.92 -16.96
C ALA A 149 -4.38 -6.93 -16.66
N ARG A 150 -4.57 -5.66 -17.02
CA ARG A 150 -3.65 -4.57 -16.73
C ARG A 150 -4.17 -3.73 -15.58
N ILE A 151 -3.39 -3.55 -14.53
CA ILE A 151 -3.76 -2.72 -13.38
C ILE A 151 -3.96 -1.25 -13.82
N LYS A 152 -5.05 -0.66 -13.34
CA LYS A 152 -5.45 0.73 -13.61
C LYS A 152 -5.55 1.61 -12.36
N GLY A 153 -5.50 1.02 -11.17
CA GLY A 153 -5.61 1.73 -9.91
C GLY A 153 -6.62 1.07 -8.97
N ILE A 154 -7.33 1.88 -8.20
CA ILE A 154 -8.35 1.45 -7.25
C ILE A 154 -9.65 2.25 -7.41
N THR A 155 -10.75 1.72 -6.91
CA THR A 155 -11.98 2.51 -6.76
C THR A 155 -11.88 3.44 -5.56
N ARG A 156 -12.47 4.64 -5.68
CA ARG A 156 -12.46 5.67 -4.62
C ARG A 156 -13.52 5.47 -3.53
N ASP A 157 -14.50 4.61 -3.80
CA ASP A 157 -15.65 4.32 -2.94
C ASP A 157 -15.45 3.07 -2.07
N TYR A 158 -14.65 2.10 -2.53
CA TYR A 158 -14.48 0.81 -1.86
C TYR A 158 -13.03 0.30 -1.85
N GLY A 159 -12.09 1.03 -2.46
CA GLY A 159 -10.68 0.62 -2.51
C GLY A 159 -10.48 -0.69 -3.27
N LEU A 160 -11.36 -1.04 -4.20
CA LEU A 160 -11.24 -2.27 -4.99
C LEU A 160 -10.18 -2.08 -6.07
N LEU A 161 -9.34 -3.09 -6.32
CA LEU A 161 -8.34 -3.02 -7.38
C LEU A 161 -9.04 -3.02 -8.75
N LEU A 162 -8.71 -2.02 -9.58
CA LEU A 162 -9.17 -1.90 -10.94
C LEU A 162 -8.18 -2.53 -11.91
N ALA A 163 -8.65 -3.48 -12.72
CA ALA A 163 -7.84 -4.11 -13.76
C ALA A 163 -8.61 -4.21 -15.08
N GLU A 164 -8.01 -3.77 -16.18
CA GLU A 164 -8.58 -3.84 -17.53
C GLU A 164 -8.19 -5.17 -18.18
N GLU A 165 -9.17 -5.99 -18.55
CA GLU A 165 -8.94 -7.27 -19.21
C GLU A 165 -8.23 -7.10 -20.56
N LEU A 166 -7.29 -8.02 -20.82
CA LEU A 166 -6.50 -8.07 -22.03
C LEU A 166 -6.86 -9.32 -22.83
N GLY A 167 -7.12 -9.11 -24.12
CA GLY A 167 -7.33 -10.16 -25.09
C GLY A 167 -6.03 -10.55 -25.80
N TRP A 168 -6.15 -10.88 -27.09
CA TRP A 168 -4.99 -11.24 -27.91
C TRP A 168 -4.00 -10.07 -28.05
N ASP A 169 -2.70 -10.37 -28.02
CA ASP A 169 -1.59 -9.40 -28.04
C ASP A 169 -1.70 -8.28 -26.98
N ASP A 170 -2.16 -8.61 -25.76
CA ASP A 170 -2.29 -7.67 -24.64
C ASP A 170 -3.17 -6.43 -24.94
N ARG A 171 -4.09 -6.57 -25.91
CA ARG A 171 -5.04 -5.52 -26.31
C ARG A 171 -6.18 -5.41 -25.29
N PRO A 172 -6.54 -4.20 -24.85
CA PRO A 172 -7.70 -4.01 -23.99
C PRO A 172 -8.99 -4.54 -24.62
N THR A 173 -9.76 -5.32 -23.87
CA THR A 173 -11.11 -5.75 -24.28
C THR A 173 -12.18 -4.70 -23.94
N GLY A 174 -11.82 -3.72 -23.09
CA GLY A 174 -12.74 -2.74 -22.52
C GLY A 174 -13.47 -3.23 -21.26
N ARG A 175 -13.33 -4.51 -20.90
CA ARG A 175 -13.87 -5.05 -19.66
C ARG A 175 -12.99 -4.63 -18.47
N ILE A 176 -13.61 -4.08 -17.44
CA ILE A 176 -12.94 -3.69 -16.19
C ILE A 176 -13.37 -4.63 -15.06
N TRP A 177 -12.37 -5.19 -14.39
CA TRP A 177 -12.50 -5.97 -13.18
C TRP A 177 -12.35 -5.06 -11.95
N GLN A 178 -13.20 -5.26 -10.95
CA GLN A 178 -13.06 -4.67 -9.62
C GLN A 178 -12.82 -5.79 -8.61
N LEU A 179 -11.63 -5.85 -8.03
CA LEU A 179 -11.18 -7.00 -7.24
C LEU A 179 -11.02 -6.63 -5.77
N GLN A 180 -11.61 -7.43 -4.88
CA GLN A 180 -11.58 -7.22 -3.43
C GLN A 180 -10.30 -7.77 -2.80
N SER A 181 -9.77 -7.11 -1.76
CA SER A 181 -8.48 -7.46 -1.16
C SER A 181 -8.51 -8.50 -0.06
N ASP A 182 -9.64 -8.69 0.62
CA ASP A 182 -9.75 -9.59 1.78
C ASP A 182 -9.89 -11.08 1.41
N SER A 183 -10.17 -11.36 0.14
CA SER A 183 -10.17 -12.70 -0.41
C SER A 183 -8.97 -12.95 -1.32
N ASN A 184 -8.22 -11.92 -1.74
CA ASN A 184 -7.11 -12.06 -2.69
C ASN A 184 -5.73 -11.85 -2.02
N SER A 185 -4.82 -12.82 -2.16
CA SER A 185 -3.39 -12.55 -2.07
C SER A 185 -2.90 -11.98 -3.40
N PHE A 186 -2.51 -10.72 -3.37
CA PHE A 186 -1.79 -10.09 -4.46
C PHE A 186 -0.30 -10.41 -4.35
N ASP A 187 0.22 -11.20 -5.28
CA ASP A 187 1.67 -11.34 -5.51
C ASP A 187 2.01 -10.56 -6.78
N PHE A 188 1.96 -9.23 -6.66
CA PHE A 188 2.33 -8.35 -7.75
C PHE A 188 3.78 -8.59 -8.19
N LEU A 189 4.69 -9.00 -7.31
CA LEU A 189 6.07 -9.30 -7.72
C LEU A 189 6.15 -10.49 -8.70
N ARG A 190 5.21 -11.42 -8.63
CA ARG A 190 5.07 -12.52 -9.60
C ARG A 190 4.02 -12.26 -10.69
N GLY A 191 3.36 -11.11 -10.67
CA GLY A 191 2.27 -10.78 -11.59
C GLY A 191 1.01 -11.63 -11.38
N LEU A 192 0.76 -12.09 -10.15
CA LEU A 192 -0.35 -12.99 -9.83
C LEU A 192 -1.34 -12.37 -8.84
N VAL A 193 -2.62 -12.56 -9.12
CA VAL A 193 -3.73 -12.26 -8.20
C VAL A 193 -4.51 -13.55 -7.98
N ARG A 194 -4.51 -14.04 -6.74
CA ARG A 194 -5.15 -15.31 -6.36
C ARG A 194 -5.86 -15.19 -5.03
N ARG A 195 -6.82 -16.07 -4.73
CA ARG A 195 -7.42 -16.12 -3.40
C ARG A 195 -6.53 -16.75 -2.35
N LYS A 196 -6.58 -16.21 -1.13
CA LYS A 196 -5.95 -16.82 0.04
C LYS A 196 -6.86 -17.95 0.53
N VAL A 197 -6.40 -19.20 0.38
CA VAL A 197 -7.06 -20.40 0.94
C VAL A 197 -6.86 -20.46 2.44
#